data_AF-A0A925AVE2-F1
#
_entry.id   AF-A0A925AVE2-F1
#
_cell.length_a   1.000
_cell.length_b   1.000
_cell.length_c   1.000
_cell.angle_alpha   90.00
_cell.angle_beta   90.00
_cell.angle_gamma   90.00
#
_symmetry.space_group_name_H-M   'P 1'
#
loop_
_entity.id
_entity.type
_entity.pdbx_description
1 polymer ?
#
loop_
_entity_poly.entity_id
_entity_poly.type
_entity_poly.pdbx_seq_one_letter_code
_entity_poly.pdbx_strand_id
1 'polypeptide(L)'
;MSLDSVRVQAVERWDKQTDDRHRNSVAAGLGQIIVIHVKGLNDLVDIANCRTEDGTLVENCREQQIALFLDGREMKGLQPESGAPEVGNTDSGTVRFHLQRTPETDEVWADLLGEPRMGRKFFHRSTDVSVGLAGSYALPTQVRSIKGLDSPFHLIRIHPWRFIMGSALFALFVIYCYRLASMTNLLRESGDSKSAANTAGQDPRRLLKPYSLGRWQMAIWFVLVIGAFVFIWIVTGASDTITPTVLALLGIGAGTALGAAALDTRETNAASAKLVTRLREKADISQRISTLEATAGWDTDPGKVSEWASLTSLRDKADADIDKLKAVLQPPRSRGWWNDIIRDEDGGHSFHRFQVFVWTIVLVFLFVYSVWSRLSMPEFSATLLAIMGISGGTYLGFKFPESQS
;
A
#
# COMPACT_ATOMS: atom_id res chain seq x y z
N MET A 1 3.14 -51.79 -17.28
CA MET A 1 3.21 -50.32 -17.08
C MET A 1 4.13 -49.92 -15.93
N SER A 2 5.20 -49.21 -16.26
CA SER A 2 6.03 -48.46 -15.31
C SER A 2 6.17 -47.02 -15.82
N LEU A 3 6.16 -46.04 -14.92
CA LEU A 3 6.44 -44.64 -15.24
C LEU A 3 7.92 -44.39 -15.58
N ASP A 4 8.79 -45.40 -15.45
CA ASP A 4 10.24 -45.29 -15.71
C ASP A 4 10.59 -45.01 -17.19
N SER A 5 9.69 -45.41 -18.10
CA SER A 5 9.79 -45.18 -19.55
C SER A 5 9.39 -43.75 -19.93
N VAL A 6 8.52 -43.13 -19.12
CA VAL A 6 7.86 -41.86 -19.44
C VAL A 6 8.81 -40.70 -19.24
N ARG A 7 9.03 -39.92 -20.30
CA ARG A 7 9.96 -38.77 -20.27
C ARG A 7 9.45 -37.60 -21.08
N VAL A 8 9.62 -36.41 -20.53
CA VAL A 8 9.38 -35.17 -21.28
C VAL A 8 10.57 -34.92 -22.22
N GLN A 9 10.31 -34.83 -23.52
CA GLN A 9 11.34 -34.70 -24.56
C GLN A 9 11.56 -33.25 -24.98
N ALA A 10 10.47 -32.48 -25.13
CA ALA A 10 10.52 -31.11 -25.59
C ALA A 10 9.34 -30.30 -25.04
N VAL A 11 9.50 -28.99 -25.02
CA VAL A 11 8.43 -28.03 -24.72
C VAL A 11 8.45 -26.98 -25.80
N GLU A 12 7.28 -26.58 -26.29
CA GLU A 12 7.12 -25.47 -27.22
C GLU A 12 5.94 -24.59 -26.83
N ARG A 13 5.87 -23.39 -27.43
CA ARG A 13 4.74 -22.48 -27.26
C ARG A 13 3.69 -22.79 -28.33
N TRP A 14 2.41 -22.82 -27.95
CA TRP A 14 1.33 -23.22 -28.87
C TRP A 14 1.26 -22.36 -30.15
N ASP A 15 1.45 -21.06 -30.03
CA ASP A 15 1.43 -20.11 -31.15
C ASP A 15 2.74 -20.09 -31.97
N LYS A 16 3.73 -20.91 -31.61
CA LYS A 16 5.04 -21.05 -32.26
C LYS A 16 5.85 -19.76 -32.39
N GLN A 17 5.48 -18.69 -31.68
CA GLN A 17 6.22 -17.43 -31.75
C GLN A 17 7.46 -17.51 -30.85
N THR A 18 8.61 -17.22 -31.45
CA THR A 18 9.92 -17.25 -30.81
C THR A 18 10.16 -15.95 -30.03
N ASP A 19 10.86 -16.03 -28.90
CA ASP A 19 11.32 -14.85 -28.18
C ASP A 19 12.61 -14.34 -28.84
N ASP A 20 12.58 -13.12 -29.37
CA ASP A 20 13.73 -12.47 -30.03
C ASP A 20 14.97 -12.44 -29.14
N ARG A 21 14.80 -12.44 -27.81
CA ARG A 21 15.91 -12.45 -26.84
C ARG A 21 16.57 -13.81 -26.69
N HIS A 22 15.87 -14.90 -27.03
CA HIS A 22 16.37 -16.26 -26.88
C HIS A 22 16.03 -17.11 -28.12
N ARG A 23 16.69 -16.80 -29.25
CA ARG A 23 16.46 -17.46 -30.56
C ARG A 23 16.53 -18.99 -30.58
N ASN A 24 17.10 -19.63 -29.55
CA ASN A 24 17.24 -21.09 -29.44
C ASN A 24 16.54 -21.67 -28.20
N SER A 25 15.66 -20.93 -27.54
CA SER A 25 14.94 -21.39 -26.36
C SER A 25 13.46 -21.05 -26.45
N VAL A 26 12.64 -21.81 -25.75
CA VAL A 26 11.21 -21.57 -25.66
C VAL A 26 10.94 -20.71 -24.43
N ALA A 27 10.24 -19.60 -24.62
CA ALA A 27 9.85 -18.73 -23.53
C ALA A 27 8.33 -18.56 -23.49
N ALA A 28 7.74 -18.84 -22.32
CA ALA A 28 6.32 -18.65 -22.07
C ALA A 28 6.09 -18.01 -20.70
N GLY A 29 5.05 -17.18 -20.57
CA GLY A 29 4.65 -16.54 -19.31
C GLY A 29 3.18 -16.81 -18.97
N LEU A 30 2.71 -16.17 -17.92
CA LEU A 30 1.29 -16.18 -17.53
C LEU A 30 0.40 -15.74 -18.71
N GLY A 31 -0.74 -16.43 -18.87
CA GLY A 31 -1.71 -16.24 -19.94
C GLY A 31 -1.39 -16.99 -21.24
N GLN A 32 -0.24 -17.66 -21.36
CA GLN A 32 0.17 -18.38 -22.56
C GLN A 32 0.02 -19.90 -22.43
N ILE A 33 -0.13 -20.59 -23.55
CA ILE A 33 -0.27 -22.05 -23.61
C ILE A 33 1.07 -22.69 -24.00
N ILE A 34 1.49 -23.68 -23.23
CA ILE A 34 2.65 -24.52 -23.53
C ILE A 34 2.21 -25.91 -23.99
N VAL A 35 2.97 -26.46 -24.93
CA VAL A 35 2.79 -27.82 -25.46
C VAL A 35 3.98 -28.65 -25.02
N ILE A 36 3.71 -29.76 -24.36
CA ILE A 36 4.72 -30.64 -23.78
C ILE A 36 4.72 -31.94 -24.55
N HIS A 37 5.86 -32.28 -25.13
CA HIS A 37 6.08 -33.52 -25.88
C HIS A 37 6.56 -34.60 -24.92
N VAL A 38 5.79 -35.68 -24.81
CA VAL A 38 6.01 -36.74 -23.81
C VAL A 38 6.15 -38.07 -24.53
N LYS A 39 7.30 -38.75 -24.32
CA LYS A 39 7.48 -40.16 -24.69
C LYS A 39 6.87 -41.04 -23.61
N GLY A 40 6.20 -42.13 -23.99
CA GLY A 40 5.45 -42.98 -23.06
C GLY A 40 4.15 -42.34 -22.60
N LEU A 41 3.56 -41.42 -23.38
CA LEU A 41 2.31 -40.76 -22.97
C LEU A 41 1.16 -41.75 -22.80
N ASN A 42 1.15 -42.84 -23.58
CA ASN A 42 0.20 -43.95 -23.43
C ASN A 42 0.22 -44.53 -22.02
N ASP A 43 1.40 -44.94 -21.57
CA ASP A 43 1.62 -45.47 -20.22
C ASP A 43 1.08 -44.50 -19.15
N LEU A 44 1.36 -43.20 -19.32
CA LEU A 44 0.87 -42.18 -18.39
C LEU A 44 -0.65 -42.03 -18.41
N VAL A 45 -1.27 -42.03 -19.59
CA VAL A 45 -2.72 -41.88 -19.79
C VAL A 45 -3.47 -43.10 -19.27
N ASP A 46 -2.95 -44.30 -19.51
CA ASP A 46 -3.58 -45.53 -19.05
C ASP A 46 -3.49 -45.66 -17.52
N ILE A 47 -2.33 -45.37 -16.92
CA ILE A 47 -2.19 -45.31 -15.46
C ILE A 47 -3.13 -44.24 -14.86
N ALA A 48 -3.18 -43.05 -15.46
CA ALA A 48 -4.07 -41.96 -15.04
C ALA A 48 -5.56 -42.36 -15.05
N ASN A 49 -5.98 -43.14 -16.05
CA ASN A 49 -7.35 -43.63 -16.23
C ASN A 49 -7.58 -45.02 -15.63
N CYS A 50 -6.66 -45.54 -14.81
CA CYS A 50 -6.77 -46.86 -14.19
C CYS A 50 -6.97 -48.02 -15.20
N ARG A 51 -6.28 -47.98 -16.33
CA ARG A 51 -6.31 -49.01 -17.37
C ARG A 51 -4.98 -49.77 -17.42
N THR A 52 -5.05 -51.06 -17.76
CA THR A 52 -3.89 -51.87 -18.14
C THR A 52 -3.55 -51.68 -19.63
N GLU A 53 -2.40 -52.20 -20.08
CA GLU A 53 -1.97 -52.20 -21.48
C GLU A 53 -3.02 -52.82 -22.44
N ASP A 54 -3.81 -53.78 -21.96
CA ASP A 54 -4.89 -54.43 -22.71
C ASP A 54 -6.23 -53.64 -22.67
N GLY A 55 -6.25 -52.48 -22.02
CA GLY A 55 -7.42 -51.60 -21.89
C GLY A 55 -8.42 -52.02 -20.82
N THR A 56 -8.11 -53.00 -19.96
CA THR A 56 -9.00 -53.42 -18.87
C THR A 56 -8.86 -52.52 -17.64
N LEU A 57 -9.96 -52.27 -16.94
CA LEU A 57 -9.97 -51.45 -15.73
C LEU A 57 -9.30 -52.19 -14.56
N VAL A 58 -8.42 -51.48 -13.84
CA VAL A 58 -7.73 -51.99 -12.64
C VAL A 58 -8.65 -51.83 -11.42
N GLU A 59 -8.92 -52.93 -10.72
CA GLU A 59 -9.71 -52.90 -9.48
C GLU A 59 -8.98 -52.11 -8.37
N ASN A 60 -9.74 -51.33 -7.59
CA ASN A 60 -9.25 -50.46 -6.50
C ASN A 60 -8.27 -49.34 -6.93
N CYS A 61 -8.26 -48.97 -8.21
CA CYS A 61 -7.52 -47.80 -8.69
C CYS A 61 -8.42 -46.55 -8.69
N ARG A 62 -7.83 -45.40 -8.35
CA ARG A 62 -8.51 -44.10 -8.40
C ARG A 62 -7.94 -43.30 -9.57
N GLU A 63 -8.81 -42.84 -10.45
CA GLU A 63 -8.40 -41.99 -11.57
C GLU A 63 -7.67 -40.73 -11.06
N GLN A 64 -6.56 -40.41 -11.72
CA GLN A 64 -5.72 -39.27 -11.42
C GLN A 64 -5.58 -38.41 -12.67
N GLN A 65 -5.61 -37.09 -12.49
CA GLN A 65 -5.38 -36.18 -13.60
C GLN A 65 -3.88 -36.05 -13.89
N ILE A 66 -3.56 -35.78 -15.15
CA ILE A 66 -2.20 -35.42 -15.55
C ILE A 66 -1.97 -33.96 -15.15
N ALA A 67 -0.98 -33.74 -14.28
CA ALA A 67 -0.63 -32.44 -13.75
C ALA A 67 0.66 -31.90 -14.38
N LEU A 68 0.72 -30.58 -14.51
CA LEU A 68 1.92 -29.84 -14.89
C LEU A 68 2.84 -29.67 -13.68
N PHE A 69 4.14 -29.89 -13.88
CA PHE A 69 5.17 -29.61 -12.88
C PHE A 69 6.17 -28.57 -13.40
N LEU A 70 6.44 -27.54 -12.59
CA LEU A 70 7.44 -26.50 -12.87
C LEU A 70 8.48 -26.50 -11.74
N ASP A 71 9.77 -26.67 -12.07
CA ASP A 71 10.85 -26.86 -11.08
C ASP A 71 10.53 -27.97 -10.05
N GLY A 72 9.84 -29.02 -10.50
CA GLY A 72 9.40 -30.14 -9.64
C GLY A 72 8.17 -29.85 -8.76
N ARG A 73 7.54 -28.68 -8.89
CA ARG A 73 6.35 -28.28 -8.11
C ARG A 73 5.09 -28.51 -8.94
N GLU A 74 4.11 -29.17 -8.36
CA GLU A 74 2.81 -29.41 -8.99
C GLU A 74 2.02 -28.10 -9.12
N MET A 75 1.56 -27.80 -10.32
CA MET A 75 0.63 -26.70 -10.59
C MET A 75 -0.81 -27.14 -10.33
N LYS A 76 -1.15 -27.29 -9.04
CA LYS A 76 -2.43 -27.85 -8.59
C LYS A 76 -3.63 -27.10 -9.19
N GLY A 77 -4.60 -27.84 -9.71
CA GLY A 77 -5.81 -27.28 -10.30
C GLY A 77 -5.68 -26.87 -11.78
N LEU A 78 -4.48 -26.84 -12.36
CA LEU A 78 -4.33 -26.69 -13.81
C LEU A 78 -4.62 -28.02 -14.50
N GLN A 79 -5.66 -28.00 -15.34
CA GLN A 79 -6.02 -29.12 -16.18
C GLN A 79 -5.38 -29.00 -17.56
N PRO A 80 -5.16 -30.12 -18.26
CA PRO A 80 -4.87 -30.10 -19.67
C PRO A 80 -5.98 -29.37 -20.45
N GLU A 81 -5.60 -28.67 -21.52
CA GLU A 81 -6.52 -28.00 -22.43
C GLU A 81 -7.49 -28.98 -23.11
N SER A 82 -8.63 -28.48 -23.57
CA SER A 82 -9.63 -29.32 -24.23
C SER A 82 -9.03 -30.05 -25.45
N GLY A 83 -9.17 -31.38 -25.46
CA GLY A 83 -8.60 -32.25 -26.48
C GLY A 83 -7.17 -32.72 -26.20
N ALA A 84 -6.54 -32.30 -25.10
CA ALA A 84 -5.32 -32.91 -24.57
C ALA A 84 -5.66 -33.86 -23.39
N PRO A 85 -4.88 -34.92 -23.15
CA PRO A 85 -3.67 -35.34 -23.87
C PRO A 85 -3.95 -35.87 -25.28
N GLU A 86 -3.13 -35.49 -26.25
CA GLU A 86 -3.16 -35.99 -27.62
C GLU A 86 -2.15 -37.13 -27.76
N VAL A 87 -2.68 -38.33 -27.78
CA VAL A 87 -1.90 -39.55 -27.97
C VAL A 87 -1.65 -39.74 -29.47
N GLY A 88 -0.38 -39.78 -29.89
CA GLY A 88 -0.02 -40.15 -31.25
C GLY A 88 -0.10 -41.66 -31.50
N ASN A 89 -0.08 -42.09 -32.76
CA ASN A 89 0.07 -43.51 -33.12
C ASN A 89 1.45 -44.09 -32.72
N THR A 90 2.41 -43.23 -32.40
CA THR A 90 3.73 -43.58 -31.87
C THR A 90 3.71 -43.51 -30.35
N ASP A 91 4.71 -44.09 -29.68
CA ASP A 91 4.95 -44.02 -28.21
C ASP A 91 5.25 -42.58 -27.71
N SER A 92 4.75 -41.55 -28.39
CA SER A 92 4.97 -40.15 -28.12
C SER A 92 3.65 -39.40 -28.35
N GLY A 93 3.32 -38.50 -27.44
CA GLY A 93 2.16 -37.63 -27.59
C GLY A 93 2.41 -36.25 -27.00
N THR A 94 1.39 -35.40 -27.02
CA THR A 94 1.48 -34.04 -26.50
C THR A 94 0.43 -33.76 -25.44
N VAL A 95 0.81 -32.96 -24.44
CA VAL A 95 -0.10 -32.44 -23.42
C VAL A 95 -0.01 -30.92 -23.45
N ARG A 96 -1.16 -30.26 -23.44
CA ARG A 96 -1.27 -28.81 -23.55
C ARG A 96 -1.76 -28.23 -22.23
N PHE A 97 -1.06 -27.22 -21.70
CA PHE A 97 -1.45 -26.54 -20.46
C PHE A 97 -1.48 -25.03 -20.66
N HIS A 98 -2.54 -24.39 -20.17
CA HIS A 98 -2.62 -22.94 -20.07
C HIS A 98 -1.98 -22.47 -18.76
N LEU A 99 -0.95 -21.64 -18.87
CA LEU A 99 -0.27 -21.05 -17.72
C LEU A 99 -1.14 -19.95 -17.14
N GLN A 100 -2.07 -20.32 -16.27
CA GLN A 100 -2.95 -19.37 -15.58
C GLN A 100 -2.74 -19.43 -14.07
N ARG A 101 -3.10 -18.33 -13.41
CA ARG A 101 -3.07 -18.21 -11.96
C ARG A 101 -4.46 -18.51 -11.42
N THR A 102 -4.53 -19.45 -10.49
CA THR A 102 -5.73 -19.87 -9.75
C THR A 102 -5.41 -19.86 -8.26
N PRO A 103 -6.42 -19.82 -7.36
CA PRO A 103 -6.18 -19.85 -5.91
C PRO A 103 -5.27 -21.00 -5.44
N GLU A 104 -5.31 -22.15 -6.12
CA GLU A 104 -4.52 -23.34 -5.81
C GLU A 104 -3.07 -23.27 -6.31
N THR A 105 -2.80 -22.43 -7.33
CA THR A 105 -1.46 -22.25 -7.91
C THR A 105 -0.74 -21.00 -7.40
N ASP A 106 -1.42 -20.15 -6.63
CA ASP A 106 -0.91 -18.85 -6.15
C ASP A 106 0.43 -18.95 -5.42
N GLU A 107 0.57 -19.92 -4.52
CA GLU A 107 1.83 -20.12 -3.77
C GLU A 107 2.98 -20.53 -4.69
N VAL A 108 2.70 -21.41 -5.66
CA VAL A 108 3.72 -21.86 -6.63
C VAL A 108 4.11 -20.71 -7.56
N TRP A 109 3.14 -19.90 -8.01
CA TRP A 109 3.41 -18.72 -8.83
C TRP A 109 4.19 -17.64 -8.07
N ALA A 110 3.88 -17.42 -6.80
CA ALA A 110 4.64 -16.53 -5.93
C ALA A 110 6.11 -16.97 -5.86
N ASP A 111 6.39 -18.26 -5.67
CA ASP A 111 7.77 -18.79 -5.66
C ASP A 111 8.46 -18.71 -7.03
N LEU A 112 7.70 -18.86 -8.12
CA LEU A 112 8.22 -18.84 -9.48
C LEU A 112 8.59 -17.43 -9.95
N LEU A 113 7.69 -16.47 -9.71
CA LEU A 113 7.72 -15.11 -10.25
C LEU A 113 8.24 -14.08 -9.24
N GLY A 114 8.09 -14.35 -7.94
CA GLY A 114 8.51 -13.49 -6.85
C GLY A 114 10.03 -13.40 -6.69
N GLU A 115 10.45 -12.43 -5.87
CA GLU A 115 11.84 -12.10 -5.57
C GLU A 115 12.74 -12.04 -6.83
N PRO A 116 12.36 -11.27 -7.86
CA PRO A 116 13.13 -11.23 -9.09
C PRO A 116 14.51 -10.62 -8.82
N ARG A 117 15.56 -11.45 -8.90
CA ARG A 117 16.95 -10.98 -8.75
C ARG A 117 17.26 -9.91 -9.79
N MET A 118 17.78 -8.79 -9.31
CA MET A 118 18.23 -7.70 -10.18
C MET A 118 19.34 -8.20 -11.12
N GLY A 119 19.21 -7.91 -12.42
CA GLY A 119 20.17 -8.31 -13.45
C GLY A 119 19.54 -9.01 -14.65
N ARG A 120 20.33 -9.79 -15.39
CA ARG A 120 19.87 -10.47 -16.62
C ARG A 120 18.72 -11.46 -16.40
N LYS A 121 18.62 -12.07 -15.20
CA LYS A 121 17.57 -13.03 -14.81
C LYS A 121 16.30 -12.35 -14.22
N PHE A 122 16.20 -11.02 -14.32
CA PHE A 122 15.05 -10.28 -13.80
C PHE A 122 13.78 -10.55 -14.61
N PHE A 123 13.89 -10.53 -15.94
CA PHE A 123 12.75 -10.66 -16.85
C PHE A 123 12.41 -12.13 -17.20
N HIS A 124 13.39 -13.04 -17.08
CA HIS A 124 13.24 -14.44 -17.44
C HIS A 124 13.89 -15.33 -16.38
N ARG A 125 13.25 -16.46 -16.08
CA ARG A 125 13.76 -17.51 -15.19
C ARG A 125 13.93 -18.81 -15.98
N SER A 126 15.04 -19.49 -15.80
CA SER A 126 15.21 -20.88 -16.28
C SER A 126 14.32 -21.79 -15.43
N THR A 127 13.44 -22.56 -16.06
CA THR A 127 12.47 -23.41 -15.36
C THR A 127 12.46 -24.80 -15.98
N ASP A 128 12.54 -25.83 -15.14
CA ASP A 128 12.38 -27.23 -15.57
C ASP A 128 10.89 -27.52 -15.73
N VAL A 129 10.49 -28.01 -16.91
CA VAL A 129 9.10 -28.40 -17.18
C VAL A 129 8.99 -29.91 -17.19
N SER A 130 8.01 -30.43 -16.47
CA SER A 130 7.67 -31.85 -16.45
C SER A 130 6.16 -32.08 -16.35
N VAL A 131 5.73 -33.32 -16.54
CA VAL A 131 4.38 -33.79 -16.29
C VAL A 131 4.41 -34.93 -15.26
N GLY A 132 3.29 -35.20 -14.62
CA GLY A 132 3.15 -36.33 -13.70
C GLY A 132 1.68 -36.54 -13.34
N LEU A 133 1.43 -37.50 -12.46
CA LEU A 133 0.09 -37.70 -11.90
C LEU A 133 -0.16 -36.67 -10.79
N ALA A 134 -1.38 -36.16 -10.70
CA ALA A 134 -1.78 -35.22 -9.66
C ALA A 134 -1.50 -35.80 -8.25
N GLY A 135 -0.92 -34.99 -7.37
CA GLY A 135 -0.48 -35.37 -6.03
C GLY A 135 0.73 -36.32 -5.98
N SER A 136 1.39 -36.60 -7.11
CA SER A 136 2.57 -37.48 -7.19
C SER A 136 3.85 -36.69 -7.47
N TYR A 137 4.90 -37.35 -7.96
CA TYR A 137 6.18 -36.72 -8.30
C TYR A 137 6.26 -36.33 -9.79
N ALA A 138 7.06 -35.31 -10.07
CA ALA A 138 7.39 -34.91 -11.44
C ALA A 138 8.19 -36.03 -12.15
N LEU A 139 7.80 -36.38 -13.36
CA LEU A 139 8.50 -37.39 -14.15
C LEU A 139 9.84 -36.86 -14.68
N PRO A 140 10.78 -37.75 -15.06
CA PRO A 140 12.06 -37.31 -15.60
C PRO A 140 11.89 -36.47 -16.88
N THR A 141 12.51 -35.29 -16.89
CA THR A 141 12.53 -34.40 -18.05
C THR A 141 13.90 -34.44 -18.74
N GLN A 142 13.91 -34.71 -20.04
CA GLN A 142 15.08 -34.58 -20.91
C GLN A 142 15.23 -33.15 -21.46
N VAL A 143 14.31 -32.26 -21.08
CA VAL A 143 14.38 -30.81 -21.29
C VAL A 143 15.39 -30.22 -20.30
N ARG A 144 16.59 -30.81 -20.24
CA ARG A 144 17.72 -30.40 -19.41
C ARG A 144 18.91 -30.11 -20.30
N SER A 145 19.58 -29.01 -19.98
CA SER A 145 20.78 -28.43 -20.60
C SER A 145 21.34 -29.16 -21.83
N ILE A 146 21.09 -28.59 -23.02
CA ILE A 146 21.88 -28.92 -24.22
C ILE A 146 23.13 -28.05 -24.18
N LYS A 147 24.32 -28.68 -24.09
CA LYS A 147 25.64 -28.02 -24.25
C LYS A 147 25.87 -26.79 -23.34
N GLY A 148 25.60 -26.89 -22.04
CA GLY A 148 25.99 -25.84 -21.08
C GLY A 148 25.09 -24.60 -21.03
N LEU A 149 23.88 -24.66 -21.61
CA LEU A 149 22.80 -23.69 -21.38
C LEU A 149 21.84 -24.25 -20.32
N ASP A 150 21.52 -23.50 -19.26
CA ASP A 150 20.86 -24.00 -18.02
C ASP A 150 19.50 -24.72 -18.22
N SER A 151 18.71 -24.40 -19.26
CA SER A 151 17.49 -25.11 -19.70
C SER A 151 17.03 -24.52 -21.04
N PRO A 152 16.39 -25.27 -21.96
CA PRO A 152 15.79 -24.68 -23.15
C PRO A 152 14.44 -24.00 -22.89
N PHE A 153 13.86 -24.09 -21.68
CA PHE A 153 12.62 -23.39 -21.32
C PHE A 153 12.86 -22.24 -20.33
N HIS A 154 12.40 -21.05 -20.71
CA HIS A 154 12.47 -19.85 -19.89
C HIS A 154 11.07 -19.33 -19.54
N LEU A 155 10.74 -19.32 -18.27
CA LEU A 155 9.54 -18.66 -17.77
C LEU A 155 9.70 -17.14 -17.87
N ILE A 156 8.82 -16.49 -18.63
CA ILE A 156 8.74 -15.03 -18.71
C ILE A 156 8.15 -14.52 -17.39
N ARG A 157 8.98 -13.86 -16.58
CA ARG A 157 8.54 -13.27 -15.31
C ARG A 157 7.84 -11.95 -15.54
N ILE A 158 8.46 -11.09 -16.33
CA ILE A 158 7.99 -9.71 -16.53
C ILE A 158 8.23 -9.34 -17.98
N HIS A 159 7.19 -8.88 -18.67
CA HIS A 159 7.34 -8.33 -20.00
C HIS A 159 8.12 -7.00 -19.94
N PRO A 160 9.29 -6.90 -20.60
CA PRO A 160 10.17 -5.74 -20.49
C PRO A 160 9.50 -4.41 -20.88
N TRP A 161 8.70 -4.43 -21.95
CA TRP A 161 7.97 -3.25 -22.40
C TRP A 161 6.92 -2.80 -21.37
N ARG A 162 6.12 -3.72 -20.84
CA ARG A 162 5.13 -3.43 -19.78
C ARG A 162 5.81 -2.87 -18.53
N PHE A 163 6.95 -3.43 -18.15
CA PHE A 163 7.74 -2.94 -17.01
C PHE A 163 8.27 -1.53 -17.21
N ILE A 164 8.87 -1.23 -18.37
CA ILE A 164 9.40 0.10 -18.67
C ILE A 164 8.28 1.13 -18.71
N MET A 165 7.20 0.85 -19.45
CA MET A 165 6.05 1.75 -19.56
C MET A 165 5.38 1.99 -18.20
N GLY A 166 5.12 0.92 -17.44
CA GLY A 166 4.53 1.01 -16.12
C GLY A 166 5.42 1.73 -15.10
N SER A 167 6.73 1.46 -15.11
CA SER A 167 7.69 2.15 -14.24
C SER A 167 7.80 3.64 -14.59
N ALA A 168 7.77 3.99 -15.88
CA ALA A 168 7.78 5.38 -16.32
C ALA A 168 6.51 6.13 -15.89
N LEU A 169 5.34 5.53 -16.07
CA LEU A 169 4.06 6.09 -15.62
C LEU A 169 4.02 6.25 -14.09
N PHE A 170 4.50 5.25 -13.35
CA PHE A 170 4.58 5.33 -11.89
C PHE A 170 5.57 6.40 -11.43
N ALA A 171 6.73 6.53 -12.08
CA ALA A 171 7.68 7.60 -11.78
C ALA A 171 7.09 8.99 -12.05
N LEU A 172 6.38 9.18 -13.15
CA LEU A 172 5.65 10.43 -13.44
C LEU A 172 4.60 10.74 -12.38
N PHE A 173 3.85 9.73 -11.95
CA PHE A 173 2.88 9.85 -10.87
C PHE A 173 3.55 10.27 -9.55
N VAL A 174 4.66 9.62 -9.15
CA VAL A 174 5.42 10.00 -7.93
C VAL A 174 5.97 11.42 -8.04
N ILE A 175 6.52 11.82 -9.19
CA ILE A 175 7.00 13.18 -9.44
C ILE A 175 5.85 14.19 -9.33
N TYR A 176 4.69 13.86 -9.88
CA TYR A 176 3.49 14.70 -9.79
C TYR A 176 3.01 14.86 -8.35
N CYS A 177 2.90 13.76 -7.59
CA CYS A 177 2.58 13.78 -6.16
C CYS A 177 3.59 14.61 -5.35
N TYR A 178 4.89 14.46 -5.63
CA TYR A 178 5.94 15.25 -4.99
C TYR A 178 5.84 16.75 -5.31
N ARG A 179 5.53 17.10 -6.57
CA ARG A 179 5.27 18.50 -6.97
C ARG A 179 4.04 19.06 -6.27
N LEU A 180 2.94 18.32 -6.21
CA LEU A 180 1.76 18.73 -5.47
C LEU A 180 2.07 18.91 -3.97
N ALA A 181 2.78 17.97 -3.36
CA ALA A 181 3.15 18.02 -1.95
C ALA A 181 4.09 19.19 -1.60
N SER A 182 4.96 19.61 -2.52
CA SER A 182 5.91 20.71 -2.32
C SER A 182 5.31 22.08 -2.63
N MET A 183 4.41 22.17 -3.62
CA MET A 183 3.84 23.45 -4.07
C MET A 183 2.52 23.80 -3.37
N THR A 184 1.83 22.84 -2.78
CA THR A 184 0.51 23.04 -2.17
C THR A 184 0.49 22.74 -0.67
N ASN A 185 -0.60 23.12 -0.01
CA ASN A 185 -0.86 22.75 1.38
C ASN A 185 -1.47 21.35 1.53
N LEU A 186 -1.38 20.48 0.50
CA LEU A 186 -2.02 19.16 0.48
C LEU A 186 -1.58 18.27 1.65
N LEU A 187 -0.30 18.31 2.04
CA LEU A 187 0.23 17.56 3.19
C LEU A 187 0.39 18.40 4.46
N ARG A 188 -0.04 19.67 4.43
CA ARG A 188 0.12 20.61 5.54
C ARG A 188 -1.20 20.80 6.27
N GLU A 189 -1.18 21.35 7.48
CA GLU A 189 -2.40 21.55 8.28
C GLU A 189 -3.45 22.46 7.62
N SER A 190 -4.72 22.23 7.93
CA SER A 190 -5.87 22.98 7.40
C SER A 190 -5.97 24.39 8.01
N GLY A 191 -6.78 25.28 7.44
CA GLY A 191 -7.08 26.60 8.01
C GLY A 191 -6.74 27.78 7.08
N ASP A 192 -7.32 28.95 7.34
CA ASP A 192 -7.18 30.10 6.44
C ASP A 192 -5.80 30.77 6.53
N SER A 193 -4.90 30.39 5.63
CA SER A 193 -3.62 31.12 5.40
C SER A 193 -3.83 32.61 5.08
N LYS A 194 -5.02 32.99 4.59
CA LYS A 194 -5.36 34.39 4.26
C LYS A 194 -5.50 35.27 5.50
N SER A 195 -5.92 34.73 6.64
CA SER A 195 -6.10 35.52 7.87
C SER A 195 -4.75 35.99 8.43
N ALA A 196 -3.70 35.19 8.28
CA ALA A 196 -2.38 35.46 8.87
C ALA A 196 -1.45 36.35 8.06
N ALA A 197 -1.55 36.30 6.73
CA ALA A 197 -0.80 37.22 5.87
C ALA A 197 -1.26 38.68 6.09
N ASN A 198 -2.55 38.86 6.42
CA ASN A 198 -3.15 40.17 6.66
C ASN A 198 -2.76 40.79 8.03
N THR A 199 -2.34 39.99 9.02
CA THR A 199 -1.96 40.51 10.35
C THR A 199 -0.49 40.91 10.45
N ALA A 200 0.39 40.36 9.60
CA ALA A 200 1.84 40.48 9.75
C ALA A 200 2.55 41.26 8.63
N GLY A 201 1.84 41.73 7.60
CA GLY A 201 2.45 42.43 6.45
C GLY A 201 3.52 41.58 5.72
N GLN A 202 3.46 40.26 5.89
CA GLN A 202 4.48 39.32 5.43
C GLN A 202 3.99 38.53 4.22
N ASP A 203 4.89 38.35 3.25
CA ASP A 203 4.63 37.65 1.99
C ASP A 203 3.95 36.29 2.23
N PRO A 204 2.72 36.06 1.71
CA PRO A 204 1.98 34.81 1.91
C PRO A 204 2.73 33.56 1.42
N ARG A 205 3.76 33.71 0.57
CA ARG A 205 4.63 32.59 0.14
C ARG A 205 5.65 32.14 1.20
N ARG A 206 5.92 32.97 2.22
CA ARG A 206 6.91 32.67 3.30
C ARG A 206 6.30 32.09 4.57
N LEU A 207 4.98 31.92 4.64
CA LEU A 207 4.26 31.37 5.80
C LEU A 207 3.77 29.94 5.53
N LEU A 208 4.74 29.07 5.23
CA LEU A 208 4.48 27.66 5.01
C LEU A 208 4.01 26.99 6.31
N LYS A 209 2.83 26.36 6.27
CA LYS A 209 2.22 25.67 7.41
C LYS A 209 2.93 24.36 7.76
N PRO A 210 2.87 23.88 9.02
CA PRO A 210 3.44 22.60 9.41
C PRO A 210 2.85 21.44 8.61
N TYR A 211 3.67 20.42 8.37
CA TYR A 211 3.21 19.14 7.84
C TYR A 211 2.30 18.41 8.83
N SER A 212 1.26 17.76 8.31
CA SER A 212 0.36 16.92 9.09
C SER A 212 0.79 15.45 8.98
N LEU A 213 1.05 14.81 10.11
CA LEU A 213 1.44 13.39 10.16
C LEU A 213 0.40 12.50 9.47
N GLY A 214 -0.89 12.70 9.76
CA GLY A 214 -1.97 11.91 9.15
C GLY A 214 -2.04 12.05 7.63
N ARG A 215 -1.91 13.27 7.10
CA ARG A 215 -1.90 13.50 5.64
C ARG A 215 -0.67 12.89 4.96
N TRP A 216 0.49 12.96 5.62
CA TRP A 216 1.70 12.30 5.14
C TRP A 216 1.56 10.78 5.10
N GLN A 217 0.97 10.16 6.14
CA GLN A 217 0.67 8.73 6.14
C GLN A 217 -0.26 8.34 5.00
N MET A 218 -1.36 9.09 4.80
CA MET A 218 -2.28 8.85 3.68
C MET A 218 -1.57 8.91 2.34
N ALA A 219 -0.70 9.90 2.12
CA ALA A 219 0.04 10.04 0.88
C ALA A 219 0.99 8.86 0.62
N ILE A 220 1.69 8.38 1.66
CA ILE A 220 2.55 7.20 1.54
C ILE A 220 1.72 5.96 1.19
N TRP A 221 0.65 5.69 1.92
CA TRP A 221 -0.20 4.53 1.65
C TRP A 221 -0.83 4.60 0.25
N PHE A 222 -1.28 5.77 -0.17
CA PHE A 222 -1.81 5.98 -1.51
C PHE A 222 -0.78 5.65 -2.60
N VAL A 223 0.45 6.17 -2.48
CA VAL A 223 1.53 5.88 -3.44
C VAL A 223 1.92 4.41 -3.43
N LEU A 224 2.01 3.79 -2.26
CA LEU A 224 2.37 2.37 -2.13
C LEU A 224 1.32 1.44 -2.70
N VAL A 225 0.04 1.69 -2.46
CA VAL A 225 -1.06 0.85 -2.97
C VAL A 225 -1.13 0.96 -4.49
N ILE A 226 -1.01 2.16 -5.06
CA ILE A 226 -0.96 2.34 -6.52
C ILE A 226 0.27 1.65 -7.11
N GLY A 227 1.44 1.83 -6.49
CA GLY A 227 2.67 1.20 -6.95
C GLY A 227 2.62 -0.32 -6.93
N ALA A 228 2.10 -0.90 -5.85
CA ALA A 228 1.90 -2.34 -5.72
C ALA A 228 0.86 -2.87 -6.72
N PHE A 229 -0.27 -2.18 -6.87
CA PHE A 229 -1.29 -2.55 -7.85
C PHE A 229 -0.71 -2.59 -9.27
N VAL A 230 -0.01 -1.54 -9.68
CA VAL A 230 0.65 -1.46 -10.99
C VAL A 230 1.72 -2.54 -11.15
N PHE A 231 2.56 -2.76 -10.13
CA PHE A 231 3.60 -3.78 -10.16
C PHE A 231 3.03 -5.19 -10.31
N ILE A 232 2.05 -5.57 -9.48
CA ILE A 232 1.41 -6.88 -9.52
C ILE A 232 0.71 -7.08 -10.88
N TRP A 233 0.00 -6.06 -11.37
CA TRP A 233 -0.65 -6.11 -12.68
C TRP A 233 0.36 -6.32 -13.83
N ILE A 234 1.52 -5.65 -13.80
CA ILE A 234 2.56 -5.82 -14.82
C ILE A 234 3.12 -7.24 -14.84
N VAL A 235 3.32 -7.84 -13.67
CA VAL A 235 3.93 -9.17 -13.52
C VAL A 235 2.92 -10.28 -13.81
N THR A 236 1.72 -10.19 -13.24
CA THR A 236 0.74 -11.28 -13.23
C THR A 236 -0.40 -11.09 -14.22
N GLY A 237 -0.66 -9.86 -14.68
CA GLY A 237 -1.85 -9.49 -15.45
C GLY A 237 -3.14 -9.40 -14.62
N ALA A 238 -3.10 -9.73 -13.33
CA ALA A 238 -4.27 -9.70 -12.46
C ALA A 238 -4.69 -8.27 -12.13
N SER A 239 -5.99 -7.97 -12.24
CA SER A 239 -6.58 -6.66 -11.90
C SER A 239 -7.31 -6.65 -10.57
N ASP A 240 -7.61 -7.81 -9.99
CA ASP A 240 -8.28 -7.93 -8.69
C ASP A 240 -7.27 -8.35 -7.61
N THR A 241 -6.55 -7.38 -7.08
CA THR A 241 -5.39 -7.61 -6.18
C THR A 241 -5.42 -6.78 -4.90
N ILE A 242 -6.46 -5.95 -4.71
CA ILE A 242 -6.60 -5.09 -3.54
C ILE A 242 -7.28 -5.89 -2.41
N THR A 243 -6.50 -6.18 -1.37
CA THR A 243 -6.98 -6.89 -0.18
C THR A 243 -7.86 -6.00 0.71
N PRO A 244 -8.88 -6.55 1.40
CA PRO A 244 -9.73 -5.78 2.32
C PRO A 244 -8.95 -5.06 3.42
N THR A 245 -7.87 -5.66 3.92
CA THR A 245 -7.04 -5.07 4.99
C THR A 245 -6.26 -3.83 4.53
N VAL A 246 -5.83 -3.80 3.26
CA VAL A 246 -5.24 -2.60 2.63
C VAL A 246 -6.26 -1.49 2.46
N LEU A 247 -7.50 -1.83 2.07
CA LEU A 247 -8.60 -0.86 2.03
C LEU A 247 -8.90 -0.29 3.43
N ALA A 248 -8.87 -1.15 4.46
CA ALA A 248 -9.01 -0.73 5.85
C ALA A 248 -7.86 0.19 6.30
N LEU A 249 -6.61 -0.09 5.92
CA LEU A 249 -5.47 0.80 6.22
C LEU A 249 -5.61 2.18 5.57
N LEU A 250 -6.06 2.24 4.30
CA LEU A 250 -6.41 3.50 3.64
C LEU A 250 -7.53 4.24 4.39
N GLY A 251 -8.54 3.51 4.85
CA GLY A 251 -9.65 4.03 5.64
C GLY A 251 -9.23 4.60 7.00
N ILE A 252 -8.34 3.94 7.73
CA ILE A 252 -7.82 4.42 9.02
C ILE A 252 -7.04 5.73 8.84
N GLY A 253 -6.18 5.81 7.82
CA GLY A 253 -5.46 7.04 7.48
C GLY A 253 -6.42 8.19 7.16
N ALA A 254 -7.46 7.91 6.36
CA ALA A 254 -8.50 8.89 6.01
C ALA A 254 -9.32 9.36 7.21
N GLY A 255 -9.81 8.43 8.01
CA GLY A 255 -10.61 8.73 9.20
C GLY A 255 -9.83 9.56 10.22
N THR A 256 -8.55 9.25 10.43
CA THR A 256 -7.70 9.99 11.39
C THR A 256 -7.42 11.41 10.90
N ALA A 257 -7.08 11.58 9.61
CA ALA A 257 -6.80 12.91 9.05
C ALA A 257 -8.04 13.82 9.01
N LEU A 258 -9.21 13.27 8.68
CA LEU A 258 -10.47 14.02 8.72
C LEU A 258 -10.87 14.34 10.16
N GLY A 259 -10.70 13.40 11.09
CA GLY A 259 -10.95 13.60 12.51
C GLY A 259 -10.11 14.73 13.12
N ALA A 260 -8.80 14.73 12.84
CA ALA A 260 -7.90 15.79 13.28
C ALA A 260 -8.32 17.17 12.73
N ALA A 261 -8.56 17.26 11.42
CA ALA A 261 -8.97 18.52 10.79
C ALA A 261 -10.31 19.06 11.34
N ALA A 262 -11.25 18.16 11.69
CA ALA A 262 -12.52 18.55 12.30
C ALA A 262 -12.35 19.11 13.72
N LEU A 263 -11.45 18.53 14.52
CA LEU A 263 -11.13 19.02 15.87
C LEU A 263 -10.44 20.39 15.82
N ASP A 264 -9.46 20.56 14.94
CA ASP A 264 -8.73 21.83 14.81
C ASP A 264 -9.67 22.96 14.38
N THR A 265 -10.65 22.66 13.52
CA THR A 265 -11.70 23.62 13.13
C THR A 265 -12.60 23.98 14.31
N ARG A 266 -12.92 23.03 15.19
CA ARG A 266 -13.72 23.30 16.41
C ARG A 266 -12.95 24.17 17.40
N GLU A 267 -11.68 23.86 17.66
CA GLU A 267 -10.84 24.62 18.57
C GLU A 267 -10.62 26.06 18.08
N THR A 268 -10.31 26.24 16.80
CA THR A 268 -10.17 27.57 16.21
C THR A 268 -11.47 28.37 16.26
N ASN A 269 -12.63 27.77 15.94
CA ASN A 269 -13.93 28.45 16.06
C ASN A 269 -14.25 28.81 17.51
N ALA A 270 -13.98 27.92 18.47
CA ALA A 270 -14.18 28.18 19.90
C ALA A 270 -13.26 29.29 20.40
N ALA A 271 -11.99 29.30 20.01
CA ALA A 271 -11.04 30.36 20.34
C ALA A 271 -11.45 31.70 19.71
N SER A 272 -11.91 31.69 18.46
CA SER A 272 -12.43 32.87 17.76
C SER A 272 -13.64 33.47 18.47
N ALA A 273 -14.60 32.62 18.86
CA ALA A 273 -15.79 33.04 19.59
C ALA A 273 -15.43 33.61 20.98
N LYS A 274 -14.53 32.94 21.72
CA LYS A 274 -14.02 33.44 23.00
C LYS A 274 -13.32 34.79 22.85
N LEU A 275 -12.53 34.98 21.79
CA LEU A 275 -11.83 36.23 21.52
C LEU A 275 -12.82 37.39 21.30
N VAL A 276 -13.85 37.19 20.49
CA VAL A 276 -14.90 38.22 20.26
C VAL A 276 -15.58 38.60 21.58
N THR A 277 -15.91 37.62 22.42
CA THR A 277 -16.51 37.88 23.73
C THR A 277 -15.59 38.68 24.65
N ARG A 278 -14.31 38.30 24.76
CA ARG A 278 -13.33 39.04 25.59
C ARG A 278 -13.06 40.45 25.08
N LEU A 279 -13.06 40.66 23.77
CA LEU A 279 -12.94 42.00 23.18
C LEU A 279 -14.14 42.90 23.55
N ARG A 280 -15.35 42.36 23.58
CA ARG A 280 -16.55 43.11 24.02
C ARG A 280 -16.50 43.44 25.51
N GLU A 281 -16.12 42.48 26.35
CA GLU A 281 -15.96 42.68 27.80
C GLU A 281 -14.91 43.76 28.09
N LYS A 282 -13.76 43.72 27.41
CA LYS A 282 -12.75 44.77 27.51
C LYS A 282 -13.30 46.15 27.14
N ALA A 283 -14.09 46.24 26.07
CA ALA A 283 -14.67 47.50 25.62
C ALA A 283 -15.66 48.07 26.66
N ASP A 284 -16.50 47.23 27.26
CA ASP A 284 -17.43 47.62 28.33
C ASP A 284 -16.69 48.12 29.58
N ILE A 285 -15.67 47.37 30.04
CA ILE A 285 -14.83 47.79 31.17
C ILE A 285 -14.13 49.12 30.87
N SER A 286 -13.60 49.29 29.65
CA SER A 286 -12.94 50.53 29.24
C SER A 286 -13.91 51.71 29.23
N GLN A 287 -15.15 51.49 28.80
CA GLN A 287 -16.21 52.50 28.87
C GLN A 287 -16.54 52.85 30.32
N ARG A 288 -16.70 51.86 31.21
CA ARG A 288 -16.96 52.09 32.64
C ARG A 288 -15.86 52.91 33.33
N ILE A 289 -14.59 52.59 33.03
CA ILE A 289 -13.44 53.37 33.49
C ILE A 289 -13.57 54.82 33.04
N SER A 290 -13.82 55.06 31.74
CA SER A 290 -13.95 56.42 31.20
C SER A 290 -15.12 57.21 31.81
N THR A 291 -16.25 56.55 32.11
CA THR A 291 -17.39 57.19 32.75
C THR A 291 -17.12 57.55 34.21
N LEU A 292 -16.34 56.73 34.93
CA LEU A 292 -15.97 56.99 36.31
C LEU A 292 -14.98 58.15 36.41
N GLU A 293 -13.98 58.19 35.51
CA GLU A 293 -13.03 59.29 35.35
C GLU A 293 -13.70 60.63 34.97
N ALA A 294 -14.85 60.58 34.28
CA ALA A 294 -15.64 61.76 33.95
C ALA A 294 -16.44 62.34 35.14
N THR A 295 -16.55 61.62 36.26
CA THR A 295 -17.25 62.13 37.46
C THR A 295 -16.36 63.04 38.30
N ALA A 296 -16.93 64.10 38.90
CA ALA A 296 -16.18 64.98 39.79
C ALA A 296 -15.68 64.24 41.05
N GLY A 297 -14.43 64.52 41.44
CA GLY A 297 -13.80 63.96 42.64
C GLY A 297 -13.48 62.46 42.58
N TRP A 298 -13.41 61.87 41.39
CA TRP A 298 -13.12 60.44 41.19
C TRP A 298 -11.78 59.99 41.78
N ASP A 299 -10.81 60.89 41.82
CA ASP A 299 -9.44 60.71 42.31
C ASP A 299 -9.30 60.94 43.82
N THR A 300 -10.25 61.66 44.41
CA THR A 300 -10.26 61.99 45.85
C THR A 300 -11.19 61.11 46.69
N ASP A 301 -12.21 60.49 46.09
CA ASP A 301 -13.16 59.60 46.78
C ASP A 301 -12.58 58.18 46.90
N PRO A 302 -12.29 57.68 48.13
CA PRO A 302 -11.69 56.36 48.34
C PRO A 302 -12.49 55.21 47.72
N GLY A 303 -13.82 55.32 47.67
CA GLY A 303 -14.67 54.30 47.07
C GLY A 303 -14.47 54.20 45.56
N LYS A 304 -14.49 55.35 44.88
CA LYS A 304 -14.30 55.43 43.41
C LYS A 304 -12.88 55.04 42.98
N VAL A 305 -11.86 55.42 43.76
CA VAL A 305 -10.47 55.02 43.51
C VAL A 305 -10.31 53.50 43.60
N SER A 306 -10.94 52.86 44.58
CA SER A 306 -10.91 51.39 44.71
C SER A 306 -11.65 50.68 43.57
N GLU A 307 -12.80 51.22 43.13
CA GLU A 307 -13.54 50.68 41.98
C GLU A 307 -12.72 50.83 40.69
N TRP A 308 -12.13 52.00 40.44
CA TRP A 308 -11.25 52.25 39.30
C TRP A 308 -10.06 51.28 39.26
N ALA A 309 -9.41 51.05 40.40
CA ALA A 309 -8.30 50.12 40.51
C ALA A 309 -8.74 48.67 40.20
N SER A 310 -9.92 48.28 40.68
CA SER A 310 -10.50 46.96 40.39
C SER A 310 -10.81 46.78 38.90
N LEU A 311 -11.45 47.77 38.26
CA LEU A 311 -11.79 47.74 36.83
C LEU A 311 -10.53 47.74 35.95
N THR A 312 -9.52 48.49 36.33
CA THR A 312 -8.22 48.51 35.65
C THR A 312 -7.56 47.14 35.70
N SER A 313 -7.56 46.49 36.87
CA SER A 313 -7.02 45.12 37.00
C SER A 313 -7.80 44.08 36.16
N LEU A 314 -9.12 44.24 36.02
CA LEU A 314 -9.95 43.37 35.17
C LEU A 314 -9.68 43.59 33.68
N ARG A 315 -9.50 44.85 33.26
CA ARG A 315 -9.09 45.19 31.89
C ARG A 315 -7.75 44.55 31.55
N ASP A 316 -6.77 44.66 32.44
CA ASP A 316 -5.43 44.13 32.22
C ASP A 316 -5.43 42.59 32.14
N LYS A 317 -6.28 41.91 32.95
CA LYS A 317 -6.53 40.47 32.82
C LYS A 317 -7.20 40.11 31.50
N ALA A 318 -8.21 40.87 31.08
CA ALA A 318 -8.88 40.66 29.79
C ALA A 318 -7.89 40.83 28.63
N ASP A 319 -6.94 41.77 28.73
CA ASP A 319 -5.87 41.94 27.75
C ASP A 319 -4.92 40.74 27.69
N ALA A 320 -4.48 40.24 28.84
CA ALA A 320 -3.66 39.03 28.88
C ALA A 320 -4.38 37.80 28.26
N ASP A 321 -5.68 37.65 28.51
CA ASP A 321 -6.49 36.57 27.93
C ASP A 321 -6.71 36.77 26.41
N ILE A 322 -6.93 38.01 25.96
CA ILE A 322 -7.01 38.37 24.54
C ILE A 322 -5.70 38.02 23.84
N ASP A 323 -4.55 38.33 24.44
CA ASP A 323 -3.25 38.05 23.84
C ASP A 323 -2.98 36.55 23.77
N LYS A 324 -3.37 35.78 24.78
CA LYS A 324 -3.34 34.31 24.73
C LYS A 324 -4.23 33.75 23.60
N LEU A 325 -5.47 34.22 23.48
CA LEU A 325 -6.40 33.78 22.44
C LEU A 325 -5.91 34.17 21.04
N LYS A 326 -5.36 35.37 20.88
CA LYS A 326 -4.70 35.79 19.64
C LYS A 326 -3.50 34.92 19.30
N ALA A 327 -2.70 34.51 20.28
CA ALA A 327 -1.57 33.61 20.08
C ALA A 327 -2.01 32.23 19.57
N VAL A 328 -3.10 31.66 20.14
CA VAL A 328 -3.71 30.40 19.66
C VAL A 328 -4.22 30.53 18.22
N LEU A 329 -4.70 31.71 17.84
CA LEU A 329 -5.22 31.99 16.49
C LEU A 329 -4.12 32.34 15.47
N GLN A 330 -2.87 32.57 15.89
CA GLN A 330 -1.77 32.75 14.95
C GLN A 330 -1.45 31.41 14.28
N PRO A 331 -1.27 31.35 12.95
CA PRO A 331 -0.95 30.08 12.33
C PRO A 331 0.43 29.60 12.80
N PRO A 332 0.55 28.32 13.16
CA PRO A 332 1.86 27.75 13.42
C PRO A 332 2.72 27.87 12.14
N ARG A 333 4.00 28.18 12.30
CA ARG A 333 4.97 28.21 11.21
C ARG A 333 5.67 26.86 11.12
N SER A 334 5.81 26.34 9.91
CA SER A 334 6.65 25.15 9.67
C SER A 334 8.06 25.40 10.17
N ARG A 335 8.59 24.46 10.95
CA ARG A 335 9.98 24.44 11.43
C ARG A 335 10.82 23.37 10.72
N GLY A 336 10.37 22.98 9.52
CA GLY A 336 10.94 21.90 8.71
C GLY A 336 10.21 20.57 8.89
N TRP A 337 10.23 19.74 7.85
CA TRP A 337 9.43 18.51 7.76
C TRP A 337 9.58 17.60 8.99
N TRP A 338 10.80 17.32 9.44
CA TRP A 338 11.05 16.44 10.59
C TRP A 338 10.43 16.97 11.90
N ASN A 339 10.59 18.27 12.14
CA ASN A 339 10.05 18.92 13.34
C ASN A 339 8.53 18.95 13.30
N ASP A 340 7.94 19.19 12.13
CA ASP A 340 6.49 19.25 11.97
C ASP A 340 5.82 17.87 12.16
N ILE A 341 6.49 16.78 11.76
CA ILE A 341 5.95 15.42 11.86
C ILE A 341 6.02 14.86 13.29
N ILE A 342 7.06 15.19 14.06
CA ILE A 342 7.33 14.55 15.37
C ILE A 342 6.99 15.45 16.55
N ARG A 343 7.07 16.78 16.39
CA ARG A 343 6.78 17.70 17.51
C ARG A 343 5.30 18.00 17.59
N ASP A 344 4.86 18.27 18.80
CA ASP A 344 3.52 18.74 19.09
C ASP A 344 3.43 20.28 18.98
N GLU A 345 2.20 20.80 19.03
CA GLU A 345 1.91 22.25 18.98
C GLU A 345 2.58 23.04 20.12
N ASP A 346 2.79 22.39 21.27
CA ASP A 346 3.49 22.96 22.44
C ASP A 346 5.03 23.02 22.28
N GLY A 347 5.57 22.55 21.15
CA GLY A 347 7.00 22.60 20.83
C GLY A 347 7.85 21.45 21.39
N GLY A 348 7.27 20.55 22.19
CA GLY A 348 7.90 19.31 22.68
C GLY A 348 7.84 18.17 21.66
N HIS A 349 8.71 17.16 21.82
CA HIS A 349 8.64 15.92 21.03
C HIS A 349 7.49 15.04 21.54
N SER A 350 6.49 14.75 20.70
CA SER A 350 5.39 13.86 21.07
C SER A 350 5.83 12.41 20.85
N PHE A 351 5.93 11.65 21.94
CA PHE A 351 6.30 10.23 21.87
C PHE A 351 5.31 9.43 21.02
N HIS A 352 4.03 9.78 21.07
CA HIS A 352 2.98 9.15 20.29
C HIS A 352 3.15 9.36 18.78
N ARG A 353 3.41 10.61 18.34
CA ARG A 353 3.69 10.91 16.92
C ARG A 353 4.92 10.15 16.43
N PHE A 354 5.94 10.02 17.27
CA PHE A 354 7.12 9.22 16.97
C PHE A 354 6.79 7.73 16.82
N GLN A 355 6.01 7.14 17.73
CA GLN A 355 5.57 5.74 17.63
C GLN A 355 4.80 5.48 16.33
N VAL A 356 3.84 6.35 16.01
CA VAL A 356 3.03 6.27 14.79
C VAL A 356 3.92 6.36 13.53
N PHE A 357 4.90 7.26 13.52
CA PHE A 357 5.86 7.38 12.43
C PHE A 357 6.70 6.10 12.26
N VAL A 358 7.30 5.59 13.35
CA VAL A 358 8.13 4.37 13.32
C VAL A 358 7.32 3.16 12.82
N TRP A 359 6.12 2.97 13.35
CA TRP A 359 5.23 1.89 12.91
C TRP A 359 4.85 2.01 11.45
N THR A 360 4.62 3.24 10.95
CA THR A 360 4.37 3.47 9.53
C THR A 360 5.54 2.94 8.70
N ILE A 361 6.78 3.31 9.03
CA ILE A 361 7.96 2.85 8.28
C ILE A 361 8.11 1.33 8.31
N VAL A 362 7.88 0.68 9.46
CA VAL A 362 7.92 -0.79 9.58
C VAL A 362 6.90 -1.44 8.66
N LEU A 363 5.65 -0.95 8.67
CA LEU A 363 4.60 -1.50 7.83
C LEU A 363 4.84 -1.25 6.34
N VAL A 364 5.38 -0.08 5.97
CA VAL A 364 5.80 0.21 4.59
C VAL A 364 6.85 -0.80 4.12
N PHE A 365 7.85 -1.09 4.95
CA PHE A 365 8.88 -2.06 4.62
C PHE A 365 8.29 -3.47 4.42
N LEU A 366 7.45 -3.93 5.36
CA LEU A 366 6.79 -5.24 5.25
C LEU A 366 5.88 -5.32 4.02
N PHE A 367 5.19 -4.23 3.69
CA PHE A 367 4.34 -4.14 2.52
C PHE A 367 5.14 -4.28 1.22
N VAL A 368 6.22 -3.50 1.07
CA VAL A 368 7.10 -3.58 -0.11
C VAL A 368 7.72 -4.97 -0.22
N TYR A 369 8.19 -5.53 0.89
CA TYR A 369 8.74 -6.88 0.93
C TYR A 369 7.72 -7.94 0.49
N SER A 370 6.49 -7.89 1.00
CA SER A 370 5.42 -8.83 0.63
C SER A 370 5.07 -8.72 -0.86
N VAL A 371 4.92 -7.50 -1.37
CA VAL A 371 4.60 -7.28 -2.79
C VAL A 371 5.74 -7.77 -3.69
N TRP A 372 6.99 -7.54 -3.28
CA TRP A 372 8.16 -7.99 -4.04
C TRP A 372 8.36 -9.51 -4.01
N SER A 373 8.13 -10.15 -2.86
CA SER A 373 8.38 -11.57 -2.66
C SER A 373 7.21 -12.46 -3.07
N ARG A 374 5.97 -12.03 -2.84
CA ARG A 374 4.77 -12.86 -3.04
C ARG A 374 3.86 -12.38 -4.16
N LEU A 375 4.11 -11.20 -4.75
CA LEU A 375 3.24 -10.60 -5.77
C LEU A 375 1.77 -10.47 -5.31
N SER A 376 1.59 -10.31 -4.00
CA SER A 376 0.31 -10.07 -3.35
C SER A 376 0.46 -8.99 -2.30
N MET A 377 -0.59 -8.19 -2.13
CA MET A 377 -0.63 -7.23 -1.03
C MET A 377 -0.76 -8.01 0.29
N PRO A 378 -0.07 -7.59 1.35
CA PRO A 378 -0.10 -8.29 2.63
C PRO A 378 -1.48 -8.21 3.29
N GLU A 379 -1.93 -9.34 3.84
CA GLU A 379 -3.07 -9.38 4.74
C GLU A 379 -2.59 -9.13 6.18
N PHE A 380 -2.92 -7.96 6.72
CA PHE A 380 -2.59 -7.61 8.09
C PHE A 380 -3.69 -8.07 9.05
N SER A 381 -3.32 -8.60 10.21
CA SER A 381 -4.31 -9.08 11.18
C SER A 381 -5.15 -7.92 11.74
N ALA A 382 -6.43 -8.20 12.05
CA ALA A 382 -7.32 -7.21 12.66
C ALA A 382 -6.73 -6.61 13.95
N THR A 383 -6.00 -7.41 14.74
CA THR A 383 -5.29 -6.94 15.94
C THR A 383 -4.20 -5.92 15.61
N LEU A 384 -3.41 -6.15 14.55
CA LEU A 384 -2.38 -5.21 14.12
C LEU A 384 -3.01 -3.89 13.64
N LEU A 385 -4.05 -3.96 12.80
CA LEU A 385 -4.79 -2.75 12.38
C LEU A 385 -5.44 -2.04 13.56
N ALA A 386 -6.00 -2.79 14.52
CA ALA A 386 -6.61 -2.23 15.71
C ALA A 386 -5.58 -1.53 16.58
N ILE A 387 -4.36 -2.06 16.75
CA ILE A 387 -3.29 -1.36 17.48
C ILE A 387 -2.92 -0.04 16.79
N MET A 388 -2.86 -0.02 15.45
CA MET A 388 -2.61 1.20 14.68
C MET A 388 -3.76 2.21 14.82
N GLY A 389 -5.01 1.71 14.77
CA GLY A 389 -6.22 2.51 14.89
C GLY A 389 -6.48 3.02 16.31
N ILE A 390 -6.19 2.23 17.36
CA ILE A 390 -6.27 2.63 18.76
C ILE A 390 -5.17 3.64 19.06
N SER A 391 -3.97 3.48 18.53
CA SER A 391 -2.93 4.51 18.64
C SER A 391 -3.43 5.83 18.02
N GLY A 392 -3.93 5.85 16.79
CA GLY A 392 -4.47 7.08 16.19
C GLY A 392 -5.74 7.64 16.85
N GLY A 393 -6.66 6.76 17.25
CA GLY A 393 -7.98 7.08 17.79
C GLY A 393 -7.98 7.46 19.28
N THR A 394 -7.05 6.94 20.08
CA THR A 394 -6.86 7.41 21.47
C THR A 394 -6.38 8.85 21.51
N TYR A 395 -5.51 9.27 20.57
CA TYR A 395 -5.13 10.68 20.44
C TYR A 395 -6.35 11.57 20.17
N LEU A 396 -7.26 11.15 19.28
CA LEU A 396 -8.52 11.86 19.05
C LEU A 396 -9.44 11.81 20.29
N GLY A 397 -9.51 10.66 20.97
CA GLY A 397 -10.29 10.44 22.19
C GLY A 397 -9.85 11.32 23.36
N PHE A 398 -8.54 11.49 23.57
CA PHE A 398 -7.99 12.40 24.59
C PHE A 398 -8.18 13.88 24.24
N LYS A 399 -8.38 14.22 22.96
CA LYS A 399 -8.63 15.59 22.48
C LYS A 399 -10.13 15.94 22.49
N PHE A 400 -11.05 14.99 22.74
CA PHE A 400 -12.43 15.31 23.10
C PHE A 400 -12.48 15.70 24.58
N PRO A 401 -12.85 16.96 24.91
CA PRO A 401 -13.15 17.28 26.30
C PRO A 401 -14.40 16.49 26.67
N GLU A 402 -14.30 15.73 27.76
CA GLU A 402 -15.45 15.19 28.47
C GLU A 402 -16.44 16.35 28.69
N SER A 403 -17.64 16.25 28.12
CA SER A 403 -18.68 17.24 28.42
C SER A 403 -19.04 17.04 29.89
N GLN A 404 -18.46 17.85 30.76
CA GLN A 404 -18.90 17.93 32.15
C GLN A 404 -20.38 18.34 32.11
N SER A 405 -21.24 17.37 32.41
CA SER A 405 -22.69 17.50 32.53
C SER A 405 -23.08 18.32 33.74
#